data_AF-A0A9X3DGH6-F1
#
_entry.id   AF-A0A9X3DGH6-F1
#
_cell.length_a   1.000
_cell.length_b   1.000
_cell.length_c   1.000
_cell.angle_alpha   90.00
_cell.angle_beta   90.00
_cell.angle_gamma   90.00
#
_symmetry.space_group_name_H-M   'P 1'
#
loop_
_entity.id
_entity.type
_entity.pdbx_description
1 polymer ?
#
loop_
_entity_poly.entity_id
_entity_poly.type
_entity_poly.pdbx_seq_one_letter_code
_entity_poly.pdbx_strand_id
1 'polypeptide(L)'
;MMKVNELWLSRDESTRLATLSRYKTVCSPSEHALEDFAQLACEIFDLPMCLISLVDLDKVYLKACVGFAGLKSLPRTDSLLGRLLPSNQVIIVDSHEETLQFSSLLNTTILFCAGVALITPDGHNIGSLWLMNDQSTDFELKKQSLLMKFEQVLIDRMGLWLVAAEDAAMRIQNVKLVSENERVVEKISHLMDYHQEISNANNVLEGVLDSFEMIFQQAPIAMGICSGADKNIWQANAMMEKSFGINIVGQRLHHLIVEINGDDFEKLVNDTYQQAKPFQAKEAKLFIDLPGEKKHIYANLSLQPVGRMGDEPDNIMFIIDNVTEQVFEKQVMEEANNVLINAIEDTDMGYTIVEFATGNMNANARLKQNYGYAPFEPFNYDDLFAAMLPEYRSAIKAAVEKAIVNRSIYQSEYQVRWPDGSVHWIRGYGKPIYDANGKASHIIGFNKIISK
;
A
#
# COMPACT_ATOMS: atom_id res chain seq x y z
N MET A 1 39.31 20.80 -55.05
CA MET A 1 38.30 20.52 -54.01
C MET A 1 38.71 19.25 -53.28
N MET A 2 38.80 19.33 -51.95
CA MET A 2 39.19 18.30 -50.97
C MET A 2 38.42 16.97 -51.07
N LYS A 3 39.10 15.89 -50.65
CA LYS A 3 38.66 14.81 -49.72
C LYS A 3 39.91 13.95 -49.42
N VAL A 4 40.72 14.23 -48.39
CA VAL A 4 40.63 13.83 -46.96
C VAL A 4 40.51 12.30 -46.74
N ASN A 5 41.64 11.74 -46.31
CA ASN A 5 41.88 10.64 -45.36
C ASN A 5 41.20 9.27 -45.53
N GLU A 6 41.93 8.33 -46.14
CA GLU A 6 41.93 6.91 -45.80
C GLU A 6 43.32 6.33 -46.11
N LEU A 7 44.32 6.62 -45.26
CA LEU A 7 45.55 5.84 -45.20
C LEU A 7 45.34 4.81 -44.09
N TRP A 8 45.07 3.57 -44.49
CA TRP A 8 45.02 2.42 -43.58
C TRP A 8 46.37 2.32 -42.87
N LEU A 9 46.44 2.80 -41.64
CA LEU A 9 47.58 2.59 -40.76
C LEU A 9 47.77 1.09 -40.61
N SER A 10 49.00 0.60 -40.83
CA SER A 10 49.30 -0.80 -40.54
C SER A 10 48.93 -1.10 -39.08
N ARG A 11 48.55 -2.35 -38.80
CA ARG A 11 48.21 -2.77 -37.43
C ARG A 11 49.37 -2.46 -36.46
N ASP A 12 50.60 -2.60 -36.95
CA ASP A 12 51.84 -2.32 -36.22
C ASP A 12 51.99 -0.83 -35.86
N GLU A 13 51.74 0.08 -36.82
CA GLU A 13 51.77 1.53 -36.57
C GLU A 13 50.65 1.96 -35.60
N SER A 14 49.48 1.32 -35.70
CA SER A 14 48.35 1.60 -34.79
C SER A 14 48.66 1.23 -33.34
N THR A 15 49.28 0.07 -33.11
CA THR A 15 49.71 -0.36 -31.76
C THR A 15 50.84 0.51 -31.24
N ARG A 16 51.82 0.87 -32.08
CA ARG A 16 52.89 1.80 -31.73
C ARG A 16 52.36 3.16 -31.28
N LEU A 17 51.39 3.73 -32.00
CA LEU A 17 50.78 5.02 -31.65
C LEU A 17 49.99 4.96 -30.33
N ALA A 18 49.30 3.84 -30.06
CA ALA A 18 48.64 3.63 -28.77
C ALA A 18 49.66 3.59 -27.61
N THR A 19 50.77 2.88 -27.80
CA THR A 19 51.88 2.84 -26.83
C THR A 19 52.48 4.23 -26.64
N LEU A 20 52.81 4.94 -27.73
CA LEU A 20 53.32 6.31 -27.67
C LEU A 20 52.40 7.24 -26.90
N SER A 21 51.07 7.15 -27.09
CA SER A 21 50.10 8.02 -26.42
C SER A 21 50.17 7.91 -24.88
N ARG A 22 50.37 6.70 -24.37
CA ARG A 22 50.57 6.44 -22.93
C ARG A 22 51.83 7.13 -22.41
N TYR A 23 52.96 6.93 -23.08
CA TYR A 23 54.24 7.55 -22.71
C TYR A 23 54.24 9.08 -22.85
N LYS A 24 53.65 9.62 -23.92
CA LYS A 24 53.53 11.06 -24.17
C LYS A 24 52.78 11.78 -23.05
N THR A 25 51.70 11.18 -22.54
CA THR A 25 50.88 11.73 -21.47
C THR A 25 51.66 11.78 -20.16
N VAL A 26 52.36 10.70 -19.82
CA VAL A 26 53.11 10.56 -18.57
C VAL A 26 54.41 11.37 -18.56
N CYS A 27 55.05 11.54 -19.71
CA CYS A 27 56.30 12.29 -19.83
C CYS A 27 56.11 13.82 -19.85
N SER A 28 54.88 14.33 -20.00
CA SER A 28 54.64 15.79 -20.04
C SER A 28 54.75 16.48 -18.66
N PRO A 29 54.24 15.91 -17.55
CA PRO A 29 54.51 16.43 -16.19
C PRO A 29 55.97 16.27 -15.74
N SER A 30 56.74 15.37 -16.36
CA SER A 30 58.12 15.03 -16.00
C SER A 30 59.16 15.62 -16.96
N GLU A 31 58.81 16.66 -17.72
CA GLU A 31 59.72 17.29 -18.70
C GLU A 31 61.05 17.72 -18.07
N HIS A 32 61.04 18.25 -16.84
CA HIS A 32 62.27 18.57 -16.10
C HIS A 32 63.18 17.37 -15.86
N ALA A 33 62.63 16.20 -15.57
CA ALA A 33 63.43 15.00 -15.33
C ALA A 33 64.03 14.43 -16.63
N LEU A 34 63.39 14.68 -17.78
CA LEU A 34 63.93 14.36 -19.10
C LEU A 34 64.97 15.38 -19.54
N GLU A 35 64.78 16.66 -19.21
CA GLU A 35 65.78 17.72 -19.39
C GLU A 35 67.05 17.44 -18.59
N ASP A 36 66.93 17.10 -17.31
CA ASP A 36 68.07 16.68 -16.46
C ASP A 36 68.80 15.49 -17.07
N PHE A 37 68.06 14.52 -17.62
CA PHE A 37 68.63 13.34 -18.25
C PHE A 37 69.36 13.68 -19.55
N ALA A 38 68.79 14.58 -20.37
CA ALA A 38 69.43 15.08 -21.58
C ALA A 38 70.70 15.89 -21.24
N GLN A 39 70.69 16.67 -20.16
CA GLN A 39 71.85 17.43 -19.70
C GLN A 39 72.97 16.52 -19.19
N LEU A 40 72.62 15.49 -18.43
CA LEU A 40 73.56 14.46 -18.01
C LEU A 40 74.19 13.75 -19.23
N ALA A 41 73.42 13.53 -20.29
CA ALA A 41 73.94 13.00 -21.55
C ALA A 41 75.01 13.94 -22.14
N CYS A 42 74.71 15.25 -22.25
CA CYS A 42 75.69 16.23 -22.72
C CYS A 42 77.01 16.17 -21.94
N GLU A 43 76.92 16.12 -20.60
CA GLU A 43 78.08 16.07 -19.71
C GLU A 43 78.89 14.77 -19.84
N ILE A 44 78.23 13.61 -19.92
CA ILE A 44 78.91 12.31 -20.02
C ILE A 44 79.61 12.13 -21.37
N PHE A 45 79.00 12.60 -22.45
CA PHE A 45 79.51 12.40 -23.81
C PHE A 45 80.43 13.52 -24.28
N ASP A 46 80.54 14.61 -23.52
CA ASP A 46 81.25 15.84 -23.85
C ASP A 46 80.75 16.45 -25.17
N LEU A 47 79.42 16.58 -25.27
CA LEU A 47 78.72 17.11 -26.44
C LEU A 47 77.74 18.20 -26.01
N PRO A 48 77.67 19.34 -26.73
CA PRO A 48 76.93 20.51 -26.25
C PRO A 48 75.40 20.39 -26.42
N MET A 49 74.93 19.45 -27.25
CA MET A 49 73.52 19.36 -27.63
C MET A 49 72.96 17.95 -27.45
N CYS A 50 71.76 17.86 -26.85
CA CYS A 50 71.03 16.61 -26.66
C CYS A 50 69.52 16.82 -26.85
N LEU A 51 68.87 15.85 -27.49
CA LEU A 51 67.45 15.89 -27.83
C LEU A 51 66.79 14.55 -27.52
N ILE A 52 65.71 14.57 -26.74
CA ILE A 52 64.82 13.42 -26.56
C ILE A 52 63.54 13.73 -27.34
N SER A 53 63.25 12.93 -28.36
CA SER A 53 62.09 13.11 -29.23
C SER A 53 61.16 11.90 -29.22
N LEU A 54 59.87 12.17 -29.37
CA LEU A 54 58.82 11.16 -29.55
C LEU A 54 58.13 11.38 -30.90
N VAL A 55 58.03 10.33 -31.71
CA VAL A 55 57.58 10.42 -33.11
C VAL A 55 56.11 9.98 -33.23
N ASP A 56 55.20 10.93 -33.40
CA ASP A 56 53.76 10.72 -33.58
C ASP A 56 53.39 10.57 -35.06
N LEU A 57 52.09 10.53 -35.40
CA LEU A 57 51.63 10.34 -36.78
C LEU A 57 52.03 11.51 -37.69
N ASP A 58 51.84 12.75 -37.23
CA ASP A 58 52.03 13.98 -38.01
C ASP A 58 53.12 14.91 -37.45
N LYS A 59 53.61 14.62 -36.23
CA LYS A 59 54.52 15.49 -35.48
C LYS A 59 55.60 14.71 -34.75
N VAL A 60 56.71 15.38 -34.51
CA VAL A 60 57.77 14.96 -33.59
C VAL A 60 57.69 15.84 -32.37
N TYR A 61 57.39 15.26 -31.22
CA TYR A 61 57.36 15.96 -29.93
C TYR A 61 58.75 15.96 -29.33
N LEU A 62 59.25 17.14 -28.97
CA LEU A 62 60.54 17.28 -28.32
C LEU A 62 60.31 17.35 -26.82
N LYS A 63 60.75 16.32 -26.11
CA LYS A 63 60.51 16.13 -24.67
C LYS A 63 61.64 16.60 -23.78
N ALA A 64 62.84 16.70 -24.33
CA ALA A 64 63.95 17.41 -23.72
C ALA A 64 64.82 18.00 -24.83
N CYS A 65 65.24 19.24 -24.65
CA CYS A 65 66.05 20.00 -25.60
C CYS A 65 67.17 20.71 -24.83
N VAL A 66 68.39 20.19 -24.89
CA VAL A 66 69.57 20.82 -24.30
C VAL A 66 70.44 21.37 -25.43
N GLY A 67 70.80 22.65 -25.34
CA GLY A 67 71.53 23.36 -26.39
C GLY A 67 70.65 23.96 -27.51
N PHE A 68 69.32 23.93 -27.35
CA PHE A 68 68.36 24.49 -28.30
C PHE A 68 67.39 25.48 -27.63
N ALA A 69 66.90 26.47 -28.37
CA ALA A 69 65.98 27.48 -27.85
C ALA A 69 64.50 27.10 -28.09
N GLY A 70 63.79 26.72 -27.02
CA GLY A 70 62.31 26.81 -26.92
C GLY A 70 61.46 25.93 -27.84
N LEU A 71 62.04 24.96 -28.55
CA LEU A 71 61.31 24.08 -29.47
C LEU A 71 60.60 22.94 -28.71
N LYS A 72 59.28 22.83 -28.88
CA LYS A 72 58.45 21.77 -28.26
C LYS A 72 57.97 20.69 -29.23
N SER A 73 57.85 21.02 -30.51
CA SER A 73 57.43 20.06 -31.53
C SER A 73 57.84 20.50 -32.92
N LEU A 74 58.04 19.54 -33.82
CA LEU A 74 58.33 19.73 -35.23
C LEU A 74 57.30 18.97 -36.09
N PRO A 75 57.01 19.39 -37.32
CA PRO A 75 56.24 18.58 -38.25
C PRO A 75 57.01 17.29 -38.57
N ARG A 76 56.33 16.15 -38.68
CA ARG A 76 56.95 14.90 -39.12
C ARG A 76 57.26 15.00 -40.60
N THR A 77 58.54 15.00 -40.93
CA THR A 77 59.07 15.01 -42.30
C THR A 77 59.88 13.73 -42.53
N ASP A 78 60.27 13.46 -43.77
CA ASP A 78 61.18 12.34 -44.11
C ASP A 78 62.63 12.53 -43.59
N SER A 79 62.87 13.61 -42.83
CA SER A 79 64.13 13.85 -42.12
C SER A 79 64.41 12.78 -41.07
N LEU A 80 65.68 12.63 -40.69
CA LEU A 80 66.11 11.66 -39.69
C LEU A 80 65.47 11.86 -38.30
N LEU A 81 65.03 13.07 -37.95
CA LEU A 81 64.25 13.35 -36.73
C LEU A 81 62.79 12.86 -36.82
N GLY A 82 62.22 12.77 -38.03
CA GLY A 82 60.84 12.31 -38.27
C GLY A 82 60.74 10.82 -38.61
N ARG A 83 61.88 10.14 -38.77
CA ARG A 83 61.99 8.72 -39.06
C ARG A 83 62.15 7.88 -37.78
N LEU A 84 61.62 6.67 -37.80
CA LEU A 84 61.90 5.67 -36.78
C LEU A 84 63.26 5.03 -37.06
N LEU A 85 64.20 5.19 -36.12
CA LEU A 85 65.54 4.61 -36.23
C LEU A 85 65.49 3.07 -36.08
N PRO A 86 66.44 2.34 -36.70
CA PRO A 86 66.55 0.90 -36.50
C PRO A 86 66.91 0.57 -35.04
N SER A 87 66.47 -0.61 -34.60
CA SER A 87 66.77 -1.10 -33.25
C SER A 87 68.23 -1.56 -33.13
N ASN A 88 68.75 -1.51 -31.89
CA ASN A 88 70.07 -2.05 -31.52
C ASN A 88 71.27 -1.47 -32.28
N GLN A 89 71.15 -0.27 -32.83
CA GLN A 89 72.24 0.40 -33.53
C GLN A 89 72.24 1.91 -33.24
N VAL A 90 73.43 2.47 -33.09
CA VAL A 90 73.63 3.93 -33.06
C VAL A 90 73.79 4.42 -34.49
N ILE A 91 72.96 5.38 -34.89
CA ILE A 91 73.04 6.06 -36.18
C ILE A 91 73.95 7.26 -36.02
N ILE A 92 75.08 7.27 -36.73
CA ILE A 92 76.03 8.38 -36.74
C ILE A 92 75.92 9.09 -38.08
N VAL A 93 75.78 10.40 -38.03
CA VAL A 93 75.73 11.27 -39.18
C VAL A 93 76.79 12.34 -39.02
N ASP A 94 77.79 12.29 -39.90
CA ASP A 94 78.93 13.21 -39.96
C ASP A 94 79.08 13.79 -41.39
N SER A 95 78.06 13.57 -42.23
CA SER A 95 77.98 14.09 -43.61
C SER A 95 77.30 15.45 -43.63
N HIS A 96 77.96 16.43 -44.26
CA HIS A 96 77.46 17.81 -44.38
C HIS A 96 76.06 17.90 -45.04
N GLU A 97 75.72 16.98 -45.95
CA GLU A 97 74.40 17.00 -46.63
C GLU A 97 73.26 16.56 -45.70
N GLU A 98 73.50 15.58 -44.83
CA GLU A 98 72.49 15.06 -43.91
C GLU A 98 72.35 15.95 -42.66
N THR A 99 73.46 16.50 -42.15
CA THR A 99 73.43 17.43 -41.00
C THR A 99 72.85 18.81 -41.32
N LEU A 100 72.87 19.22 -42.60
CA LEU A 100 72.15 20.41 -43.09
C LEU A 100 70.64 20.34 -42.81
N GLN A 101 70.03 19.15 -42.91
CA GLN A 101 68.60 18.98 -42.62
C GLN A 101 68.29 19.21 -41.14
N PHE A 102 69.10 18.64 -40.24
CA PHE A 102 68.99 18.89 -38.80
C PHE A 102 69.21 20.37 -38.48
N SER A 103 70.23 20.97 -39.08
CA SER A 103 70.58 22.37 -38.85
C SER A 103 69.44 23.31 -39.25
N SER A 104 68.80 23.04 -40.39
CA SER A 104 67.64 23.80 -40.86
C SER A 104 66.39 23.59 -40.01
N LEU A 105 66.18 22.40 -39.45
CA LEU A 105 64.99 22.09 -38.64
C LEU A 105 65.10 22.64 -37.22
N LEU A 106 66.31 22.63 -36.66
CA LEU A 106 66.59 23.05 -35.28
C LEU A 106 67.12 24.49 -35.19
N ASN A 107 67.30 25.17 -36.32
CA ASN A 107 67.85 26.53 -36.43
C ASN A 107 69.19 26.71 -35.71
N THR A 108 70.08 25.71 -35.82
CA THR A 108 71.42 25.73 -35.21
C THR A 108 72.42 25.01 -36.11
N THR A 109 73.71 25.30 -36.00
CA THR A 109 74.73 24.63 -36.81
C THR A 109 75.05 23.27 -36.21
N ILE A 110 74.73 22.21 -36.94
CA ILE A 110 75.05 20.83 -36.57
C ILE A 110 75.96 20.25 -37.64
N LEU A 111 77.15 19.79 -37.23
CA LEU A 111 78.10 19.09 -38.10
C LEU A 111 78.25 17.62 -37.74
N PHE A 112 77.80 17.21 -36.56
CA PHE A 112 77.80 15.83 -36.11
C PHE A 112 76.52 15.50 -35.34
N CYS A 113 75.93 14.34 -35.57
CA CYS A 113 74.91 13.79 -34.67
C CYS A 113 74.97 12.27 -34.54
N ALA A 114 74.64 11.79 -33.33
CA ALA A 114 74.53 10.38 -32.99
C ALA A 114 73.15 10.12 -32.37
N GLY A 115 72.37 9.22 -32.97
CA GLY A 115 70.99 8.92 -32.57
C GLY A 115 70.79 7.45 -32.23
N VAL A 116 69.93 7.19 -31.25
CA VAL A 116 69.47 5.85 -30.88
C VAL A 116 67.95 5.83 -30.78
N ALA A 117 67.33 4.73 -31.24
CA ALA A 117 65.89 4.51 -31.14
C ALA A 117 65.46 4.32 -29.67
N LEU A 118 64.35 4.94 -29.28
CA LEU A 118 63.71 4.69 -27.98
C LEU A 118 62.72 3.53 -28.15
N ILE A 119 63.07 2.35 -27.65
CA ILE A 119 62.27 1.14 -27.85
C ILE A 119 61.66 0.72 -26.53
N THR A 120 60.33 0.73 -26.47
CA THR A 120 59.59 0.27 -25.29
C THR A 120 59.80 -1.23 -25.03
N PRO A 121 59.58 -1.72 -23.78
CA PRO A 121 59.63 -3.15 -23.47
C PRO A 121 58.72 -4.01 -24.34
N ASP A 122 57.62 -3.44 -24.83
CA ASP A 122 56.67 -4.07 -25.74
C ASP A 122 57.18 -4.17 -27.20
N GLY A 123 58.40 -3.71 -27.47
CA GLY A 123 59.06 -3.77 -28.78
C GLY A 123 58.73 -2.61 -29.73
N HIS A 124 57.96 -1.62 -29.27
CA HIS A 124 57.56 -0.48 -30.12
C HIS A 124 58.58 0.66 -30.05
N ASN A 125 59.03 1.14 -31.22
CA ASN A 125 59.83 2.35 -31.35
C ASN A 125 58.93 3.59 -31.19
N ILE A 126 59.13 4.35 -30.12
CA ILE A 126 58.31 5.51 -29.79
C ILE A 126 59.01 6.84 -30.08
N GLY A 127 60.30 6.82 -30.45
CA GLY A 127 61.08 8.04 -30.54
C GLY A 127 62.58 7.81 -30.69
N SER A 128 63.35 8.84 -30.36
CA SER A 128 64.81 8.78 -30.46
C SER A 128 65.49 9.71 -29.46
N LEU A 129 66.66 9.29 -28.98
CA LEU A 129 67.61 10.11 -28.24
C LEU A 129 68.74 10.50 -29.20
N TRP A 130 69.01 11.79 -29.31
CA TRP A 130 70.07 12.33 -30.17
C TRP A 130 71.08 13.14 -29.37
N LEU A 131 72.35 12.95 -29.68
CA LEU A 131 73.46 13.80 -29.29
C LEU A 131 74.00 14.52 -30.52
N MET A 132 74.34 15.80 -30.39
CA MET A 132 74.74 16.63 -31.52
C MET A 132 75.91 17.54 -31.18
N ASN A 133 76.65 17.95 -32.19
CA ASN A 133 77.76 18.89 -32.08
C ASN A 133 77.81 19.86 -33.27
N ASP A 134 78.38 21.04 -33.06
CA ASP A 134 78.67 22.02 -34.10
C ASP A 134 80.02 21.76 -34.80
N GLN A 135 80.76 20.73 -34.36
CA GLN A 135 82.00 20.25 -34.94
C GLN A 135 81.94 18.74 -35.24
N SER A 136 82.57 18.32 -36.33
CA SER A 136 82.77 16.88 -36.62
C SER A 136 83.56 16.23 -35.48
N THR A 137 83.09 15.09 -34.99
CA THR A 137 83.62 14.41 -33.80
C THR A 137 83.70 12.92 -34.05
N ASP A 138 84.85 12.30 -33.75
CA ASP A 138 84.96 10.84 -33.82
C ASP A 138 84.19 10.18 -32.66
N PHE A 139 83.32 9.24 -32.98
CA PHE A 139 82.39 8.62 -32.04
C PHE A 139 82.67 7.12 -31.91
N GLU A 140 83.71 6.81 -31.12
CA GLU A 140 84.21 5.46 -30.90
C GLU A 140 83.13 4.46 -30.46
N LEU A 141 83.36 3.18 -30.73
CA LEU A 141 82.47 2.07 -30.33
C LEU A 141 82.14 2.05 -28.83
N LYS A 142 83.06 2.53 -27.96
CA LYS A 142 82.80 2.66 -26.52
C LYS A 142 81.72 3.70 -26.22
N LYS A 143 81.75 4.86 -26.89
CA LYS A 143 80.72 5.90 -26.76
C LYS A 143 79.38 5.41 -27.33
N GLN A 144 79.40 4.68 -28.44
CA GLN A 144 78.19 4.05 -28.98
C GLN A 144 77.55 3.05 -28.01
N SER A 145 78.36 2.16 -27.41
CA SER A 145 77.88 1.20 -26.40
C SER A 145 77.33 1.90 -25.15
N LEU A 146 77.95 3.01 -24.74
CA LEU A 146 77.47 3.82 -23.62
C LEU A 146 76.14 4.50 -23.94
N LEU A 147 75.96 5.02 -25.17
CA LEU A 147 74.70 5.66 -25.60
C LEU A 147 73.54 4.67 -25.63
N MET A 148 73.78 3.43 -26.09
CA MET A 148 72.79 2.35 -26.02
C MET A 148 72.39 2.04 -24.57
N LYS A 149 73.34 2.00 -23.63
CA LYS A 149 73.03 1.81 -22.20
C LYS A 149 72.23 2.99 -21.63
N PHE A 150 72.55 4.21 -22.07
CA PHE A 150 71.88 5.42 -21.63
C PHE A 150 70.42 5.45 -22.11
N GLU A 151 70.16 5.02 -23.35
CA GLU A 151 68.81 4.82 -23.87
C GLU A 151 68.02 3.78 -23.06
N GLN A 152 68.64 2.64 -22.74
CA GLN A 152 67.98 1.62 -21.93
C GLN A 152 67.54 2.15 -20.57
N VAL A 153 68.41 2.92 -19.88
CA VAL A 153 68.08 3.55 -18.60
C VAL A 153 66.95 4.59 -18.75
N LEU A 154 66.91 5.31 -19.86
CA LEU A 154 65.85 6.27 -20.16
C LEU A 154 64.50 5.58 -20.32
N ILE A 155 64.44 4.52 -21.12
CA ILE A 155 63.23 3.73 -21.34
C ILE A 155 62.75 3.10 -20.03
N ASP A 156 63.64 2.50 -19.25
CA ASP A 156 63.29 1.89 -17.96
C ASP A 156 62.67 2.92 -17.01
N ARG A 157 63.25 4.13 -16.94
CA ARG A 157 62.73 5.23 -16.12
C ARG A 157 61.38 5.75 -16.62
N MET A 158 61.21 5.87 -17.93
CA MET A 158 59.93 6.22 -18.54
C MET A 158 58.85 5.15 -18.27
N GLY A 159 59.22 3.87 -18.30
CA GLY A 159 58.34 2.76 -17.96
C GLY A 159 57.89 2.80 -16.50
N LEU A 160 58.79 3.12 -15.57
CA LEU A 160 58.45 3.30 -14.15
C LEU A 160 57.44 4.44 -13.94
N TRP A 161 57.60 5.56 -14.63
CA TRP A 161 56.62 6.65 -14.56
C TRP A 161 55.24 6.22 -15.06
N LEU A 162 55.19 5.42 -16.12
CA LEU A 162 53.94 4.92 -16.69
C LEU A 162 53.19 4.05 -15.69
N VAL A 163 53.88 3.09 -15.07
CA VAL A 163 53.29 2.21 -14.05
C VAL A 163 52.82 3.02 -12.83
N ALA A 164 53.60 3.99 -12.36
CA ALA A 164 53.22 4.83 -11.23
C ALA A 164 51.97 5.69 -11.52
N ALA A 165 51.86 6.23 -12.73
CA ALA A 165 50.69 7.01 -13.15
C ALA A 165 49.43 6.13 -13.26
N GLU A 166 49.56 4.92 -13.81
CA GLU A 166 48.46 3.95 -13.89
C GLU A 166 47.99 3.48 -12.51
N ASP A 167 48.92 3.19 -11.59
CA ASP A 167 48.59 2.82 -10.20
C ASP A 167 47.89 3.96 -9.46
N ALA A 168 48.37 5.21 -9.61
CA ALA A 168 47.72 6.38 -9.02
C ALA A 168 46.29 6.57 -9.56
N ALA A 169 46.07 6.43 -10.86
CA ALA A 169 44.75 6.51 -11.47
C ALA A 169 43.82 5.41 -10.96
N MET A 170 44.32 4.16 -10.86
CA MET A 170 43.55 3.03 -10.34
C MET A 170 43.16 3.23 -8.87
N ARG A 171 44.06 3.75 -8.03
CA ARG A 171 43.76 4.05 -6.62
C ARG A 171 42.65 5.10 -6.49
N ILE A 172 42.70 6.17 -7.29
CA ILE A 172 41.64 7.20 -7.29
C ILE A 172 40.29 6.59 -7.70
N GLN A 173 40.28 5.73 -8.71
CA GLN A 173 39.07 5.04 -9.14
C GLN A 173 38.52 4.10 -8.05
N ASN A 174 39.38 3.34 -7.39
CA ASN A 174 38.98 2.44 -6.31
C ASN A 174 38.37 3.21 -5.12
N VAL A 175 38.96 4.34 -4.72
CA VAL A 175 38.38 5.18 -3.65
C VAL A 175 36.98 5.69 -4.03
N LYS A 176 36.78 6.11 -5.29
CA LYS A 176 35.44 6.50 -5.78
C LYS A 176 34.45 5.34 -5.73
N LEU A 177 34.84 4.16 -6.22
CA LEU A 177 33.99 2.97 -6.21
C LEU A 177 33.61 2.53 -4.79
N VAL A 178 34.53 2.60 -3.84
CA VAL A 178 34.23 2.29 -2.43
C VAL A 178 33.20 3.26 -1.86
N SER A 179 33.35 4.56 -2.11
CA SER A 179 32.39 5.57 -1.65
C SER A 179 31.01 5.39 -2.30
N GLU A 180 30.94 5.03 -3.58
CA GLU A 180 29.65 4.71 -4.24
C GLU A 180 29.01 3.44 -3.65
N ASN A 181 29.81 2.40 -3.40
CA ASN A 181 29.34 1.17 -2.78
C ASN A 181 28.79 1.41 -1.37
N GLU A 182 29.45 2.24 -0.56
CA GLU A 182 28.94 2.64 0.77
C GLU A 182 27.55 3.29 0.67
N ARG A 183 27.34 4.20 -0.30
CA ARG A 183 26.01 4.82 -0.53
C ARG A 183 24.97 3.81 -1.00
N VAL A 184 25.36 2.81 -1.79
CA VAL A 184 24.45 1.74 -2.23
C VAL A 184 24.05 0.87 -1.05
N VAL A 185 25.00 0.51 -0.19
CA VAL A 185 24.73 -0.28 1.03
C VAL A 185 23.78 0.47 1.96
N GLU A 186 23.97 1.78 2.16
CA GLU A 186 23.07 2.61 2.96
C GLU A 186 21.63 2.62 2.39
N LYS A 187 21.49 2.79 1.06
CA LYS A 187 20.18 2.70 0.39
C LYS A 187 19.52 1.34 0.54
N ILE A 188 20.29 0.25 0.44
CA ILE A 188 19.78 -1.11 0.64
C ILE A 188 19.26 -1.29 2.07
N SER A 189 19.98 -0.78 3.07
CA SER A 189 19.53 -0.82 4.46
C SER A 189 18.18 -0.13 4.63
N HIS A 190 18.02 1.10 4.12
CA HIS A 190 16.74 1.81 4.18
C HIS A 190 15.61 1.08 3.45
N LEU A 191 15.88 0.47 2.30
CA LEU A 191 14.88 -0.31 1.58
C LEU A 191 14.44 -1.55 2.35
N MET A 192 15.35 -2.20 3.08
CA MET A 192 15.01 -3.33 3.95
C MET A 192 14.09 -2.90 5.10
N ASP A 193 14.35 -1.75 5.71
CA ASP A 193 13.50 -1.19 6.76
C ASP A 193 12.08 -0.91 6.24
N TYR A 194 11.96 -0.24 5.08
CA TYR A 194 10.66 -0.02 4.44
C TYR A 194 9.95 -1.32 4.10
N HIS A 195 10.67 -2.33 3.61
CA HIS A 195 10.08 -3.62 3.29
C HIS A 195 9.52 -4.32 4.54
N GLN A 196 10.23 -4.22 5.67
CA GLN A 196 9.77 -4.75 6.95
C GLN A 196 8.53 -4.02 7.46
N GLU A 197 8.50 -2.68 7.35
CA GLU A 197 7.31 -1.88 7.71
C GLU A 197 6.09 -2.27 6.88
N ILE A 198 6.24 -2.39 5.56
CA ILE A 198 5.18 -2.83 4.65
C ILE A 198 4.70 -4.24 5.01
N SER A 199 5.63 -5.16 5.28
CA SER A 199 5.27 -6.53 5.69
C SER A 199 4.50 -6.54 7.00
N ASN A 200 4.91 -5.74 7.99
CA ASN A 200 4.21 -5.63 9.27
C ASN A 200 2.81 -5.05 9.07
N ALA A 201 2.66 -4.00 8.26
CA ALA A 201 1.37 -3.40 7.95
C ALA A 201 0.43 -4.39 7.24
N ASN A 202 0.95 -5.16 6.28
CA ASN A 202 0.19 -6.21 5.59
C ASN A 202 -0.28 -7.30 6.56
N ASN A 203 0.58 -7.78 7.46
CA ASN A 203 0.19 -8.77 8.47
C ASN A 203 -0.92 -8.26 9.39
N VAL A 204 -0.87 -6.97 9.79
CA VAL A 204 -1.94 -6.35 10.59
C VAL A 204 -3.24 -6.27 9.79
N LEU A 205 -3.18 -5.89 8.51
CA LEU A 205 -4.35 -5.84 7.63
C LEU A 205 -4.97 -7.21 7.40
N GLU A 206 -4.15 -8.26 7.18
CA GLU A 206 -4.61 -9.65 7.11
C GLU A 206 -5.33 -10.05 8.40
N GLY A 207 -4.74 -9.76 9.57
CA GLY A 207 -5.38 -10.05 10.85
C GLY A 207 -6.72 -9.31 11.06
N VAL A 208 -6.85 -8.08 10.56
CA VAL A 208 -8.12 -7.33 10.58
C VAL A 208 -9.15 -7.93 9.62
N LEU A 209 -8.73 -8.31 8.40
CA LEU A 209 -9.60 -8.94 7.41
C LEU A 209 -10.11 -10.30 7.92
N ASP A 210 -9.24 -11.14 8.46
CA ASP A 210 -9.61 -12.43 9.07
C ASP A 210 -10.60 -12.22 10.23
N SER A 211 -10.37 -11.22 11.07
CA SER A 211 -11.27 -10.88 12.18
C SER A 211 -12.64 -10.43 11.67
N PHE A 212 -12.67 -9.59 10.62
CA PHE A 212 -13.92 -9.16 9.99
C PHE A 212 -14.67 -10.34 9.37
N GLU A 213 -13.97 -11.19 8.63
CA GLU A 213 -14.55 -12.38 8.00
C GLU A 213 -15.11 -13.33 9.06
N MET A 214 -14.39 -13.55 10.16
CA MET A 214 -14.86 -14.37 11.27
C MET A 214 -16.13 -13.79 11.91
N ILE A 215 -16.15 -12.49 12.23
CA ILE A 215 -17.33 -11.83 12.81
C ILE A 215 -18.51 -11.90 11.84
N PHE A 216 -18.29 -11.61 10.56
CA PHE A 216 -19.32 -11.65 9.54
C PHE A 216 -19.91 -13.05 9.40
N GLN A 217 -19.07 -14.09 9.29
CA GLN A 217 -19.50 -15.48 9.13
C GLN A 217 -20.19 -16.05 10.37
N GLN A 218 -19.75 -15.67 11.58
CA GLN A 218 -20.32 -16.17 12.84
C GLN A 218 -21.51 -15.34 13.35
N ALA A 219 -21.88 -14.24 12.69
CA ALA A 219 -22.98 -13.41 13.13
C ALA A 219 -24.30 -14.23 13.20
N PRO A 220 -25.07 -14.12 14.29
CA PRO A 220 -26.28 -14.92 14.51
C PRO A 220 -27.50 -14.41 13.71
N ILE A 221 -27.29 -13.46 12.81
CA ILE A 221 -28.33 -12.84 11.97
C ILE A 221 -27.94 -13.01 10.50
N ALA A 222 -28.90 -13.19 9.61
CA ALA A 222 -28.62 -13.37 8.20
C ALA A 222 -28.22 -12.04 7.57
N MET A 223 -27.01 -11.98 7.01
CA MET A 223 -26.40 -10.76 6.47
C MET A 223 -25.75 -11.04 5.12
N GLY A 224 -25.82 -10.06 4.23
CA GLY A 224 -25.12 -10.09 2.95
C GLY A 224 -24.70 -8.72 2.49
N ILE A 225 -23.80 -8.70 1.51
CA ILE A 225 -23.31 -7.51 0.84
C ILE A 225 -23.54 -7.72 -0.66
N CYS A 226 -24.22 -6.78 -1.31
CA CYS A 226 -24.38 -6.77 -2.76
C CYS A 226 -23.73 -5.52 -3.38
N SER A 227 -23.30 -5.66 -4.63
CA SER A 227 -22.71 -4.55 -5.37
C SER A 227 -23.74 -3.46 -5.62
N GLY A 228 -23.32 -2.21 -5.48
CA GLY A 228 -24.12 -1.05 -5.82
C GLY A 228 -24.51 -0.96 -7.29
N ALA A 229 -23.68 -1.44 -8.21
CA ALA A 229 -23.89 -1.27 -9.65
C ALA A 229 -24.92 -2.27 -10.22
N ASP A 230 -24.69 -3.56 -10.02
CA ASP A 230 -25.48 -4.64 -10.62
C ASP A 230 -26.39 -5.38 -9.62
N LYS A 231 -26.32 -5.01 -8.33
CA LYS A 231 -27.08 -5.61 -7.21
C LYS A 231 -26.82 -7.11 -7.04
N ASN A 232 -25.71 -7.63 -7.58
CA ASN A 232 -25.27 -8.99 -7.34
C ASN A 232 -24.73 -9.13 -5.93
N ILE A 233 -25.14 -10.20 -5.23
CA ILE A 233 -24.69 -10.52 -3.88
C ILE A 233 -23.24 -10.98 -3.98
N TRP A 234 -22.32 -10.20 -3.44
CA TRP A 234 -20.89 -10.49 -3.42
C TRP A 234 -20.51 -11.40 -2.24
N GLN A 235 -21.17 -11.21 -1.10
CA GLN A 235 -20.89 -11.97 0.12
C GLN A 235 -22.18 -12.23 0.90
N ALA A 236 -22.28 -13.40 1.53
CA ALA A 236 -23.34 -13.76 2.46
C ALA A 236 -22.74 -14.56 3.61
N ASN A 237 -23.26 -14.38 4.83
CA ASN A 237 -22.77 -15.14 5.97
C ASN A 237 -23.44 -16.51 6.11
N ALA A 238 -22.86 -17.39 6.93
CA ALA A 238 -23.38 -18.73 7.16
C ALA A 238 -24.86 -18.75 7.64
N MET A 239 -25.28 -17.74 8.42
CA MET A 239 -26.67 -17.63 8.87
C MET A 239 -27.64 -17.37 7.71
N MET A 240 -27.20 -16.65 6.68
CA MET A 240 -28.00 -16.40 5.48
C MET A 240 -28.20 -17.66 4.63
N GLU A 241 -27.14 -18.43 4.39
CA GLU A 241 -27.27 -19.72 3.72
C GLU A 241 -28.16 -20.68 4.51
N LYS A 242 -28.04 -20.70 5.84
CA LYS A 242 -28.88 -21.53 6.71
C LYS A 242 -30.36 -21.13 6.68
N SER A 243 -30.65 -19.82 6.64
CA SER A 243 -32.02 -19.30 6.67
C SER A 243 -32.77 -19.53 5.36
N PHE A 244 -32.08 -19.46 4.23
CA PHE A 244 -32.68 -19.63 2.89
C PHE A 244 -32.43 -21.01 2.26
N GLY A 245 -31.54 -21.82 2.82
CA GLY A 245 -31.26 -23.19 2.38
C GLY A 245 -30.51 -23.30 1.05
N ILE A 246 -30.04 -22.17 0.50
CA ILE A 246 -29.34 -22.10 -0.78
C ILE A 246 -28.14 -21.14 -0.68
N ASN A 247 -27.14 -21.35 -1.52
CA ASN A 247 -26.09 -20.35 -1.73
C ASN A 247 -26.62 -19.26 -2.66
N ILE A 248 -26.65 -18.03 -2.16
CA ILE A 248 -27.19 -16.85 -2.85
C ILE A 248 -26.10 -15.97 -3.46
N VAL A 249 -24.82 -16.27 -3.21
CA VAL A 249 -23.69 -15.48 -3.74
C VAL A 249 -23.68 -15.55 -5.27
N GLY A 250 -23.48 -14.40 -5.91
CA GLY A 250 -23.54 -14.21 -7.36
C GLY A 250 -24.95 -14.01 -7.92
N GLN A 251 -26.01 -14.20 -7.13
CA GLN A 251 -27.38 -13.91 -7.54
C GLN A 251 -27.72 -12.43 -7.31
N ARG A 252 -28.67 -11.90 -8.07
CA ARG A 252 -29.21 -10.55 -7.84
C ARG A 252 -30.14 -10.54 -6.63
N LEU A 253 -29.99 -9.54 -5.77
CA LEU A 253 -30.77 -9.45 -4.55
C LEU A 253 -32.30 -9.39 -4.80
N HIS A 254 -32.75 -8.71 -5.86
CA HIS A 254 -34.18 -8.63 -6.20
C HIS A 254 -34.75 -9.88 -6.87
N HIS A 255 -33.92 -10.84 -7.29
CA HIS A 255 -34.41 -12.15 -7.70
C HIS A 255 -34.71 -13.04 -6.48
N LEU A 256 -33.99 -12.84 -5.38
CA LEU A 256 -34.26 -13.51 -4.12
C LEU A 256 -35.50 -12.92 -3.44
N ILE A 257 -35.56 -11.59 -3.33
CA ILE A 257 -36.68 -10.85 -2.74
C ILE A 257 -37.35 -10.07 -3.86
N VAL A 258 -38.55 -10.48 -4.26
CA VAL A 258 -39.24 -9.88 -5.40
C VAL A 258 -40.11 -8.71 -4.94
N GLU A 259 -40.80 -8.86 -3.81
CA GLU A 259 -41.72 -7.84 -3.28
C GLU A 259 -41.55 -7.65 -1.78
N ILE A 260 -41.83 -6.42 -1.32
CA ILE A 260 -41.93 -6.04 0.10
C ILE A 260 -43.23 -5.30 0.34
N ASN A 261 -44.08 -5.82 1.23
CA ASN A 261 -45.40 -5.26 1.54
C ASN A 261 -46.30 -5.03 0.30
N GLY A 262 -46.04 -5.75 -0.79
CA GLY A 262 -46.74 -5.60 -2.07
C GLY A 262 -46.13 -4.56 -3.03
N ASP A 263 -45.05 -3.88 -2.61
CA ASP A 263 -44.25 -2.99 -3.46
C ASP A 263 -43.07 -3.74 -4.10
N ASP A 264 -42.64 -3.27 -5.27
CA ASP A 264 -41.48 -3.80 -6.00
C ASP A 264 -40.18 -3.56 -5.22
N PHE A 265 -39.49 -4.66 -4.89
CA PHE A 265 -38.27 -4.62 -4.11
C PHE A 265 -37.08 -4.07 -4.88
N GLU A 266 -37.01 -4.26 -6.20
CA GLU A 266 -35.89 -3.78 -7.02
C GLU A 266 -35.79 -2.25 -6.94
N LYS A 267 -36.93 -1.57 -7.04
CA LYS A 267 -37.02 -0.12 -6.93
C LYS A 267 -36.49 0.38 -5.58
N LEU A 268 -36.84 -0.29 -4.49
CA LEU A 268 -36.38 0.06 -3.15
C LEU A 268 -34.86 -0.05 -2.99
N VAL A 269 -34.27 -1.13 -3.52
CA VAL A 269 -32.81 -1.34 -3.46
C VAL A 269 -32.09 -0.28 -4.30
N ASN A 270 -32.64 0.08 -5.46
CA ASN A 270 -32.09 1.15 -6.30
C ASN A 270 -32.19 2.53 -5.65
N ASP A 271 -33.32 2.86 -5.03
CA ASP A 271 -33.50 4.12 -4.31
C ASP A 271 -32.55 4.24 -3.11
N THR A 272 -32.36 3.14 -2.36
CA THR A 272 -31.43 3.07 -1.23
C THR A 272 -29.99 3.39 -1.66
N TYR A 273 -29.57 2.85 -2.80
CA TYR A 273 -28.25 3.10 -3.38
C TYR A 273 -28.10 4.55 -3.87
N GLN A 274 -29.00 5.00 -4.76
CA GLN A 274 -28.91 6.30 -5.40
C GLN A 274 -29.05 7.47 -4.42
N GLN A 275 -29.88 7.30 -3.38
CA GLN A 275 -30.08 8.35 -2.38
C GLN A 275 -29.07 8.27 -1.22
N ALA A 276 -28.24 7.22 -1.16
CA ALA A 276 -27.33 6.93 -0.06
C ALA A 276 -28.01 7.02 1.32
N LYS A 277 -29.27 6.57 1.42
CA LYS A 277 -30.07 6.60 2.65
C LYS A 277 -30.41 5.18 3.10
N PRO A 278 -30.24 4.85 4.39
CA PRO A 278 -30.60 3.54 4.89
C PRO A 278 -32.12 3.35 4.85
N PHE A 279 -32.54 2.12 4.56
CA PHE A 279 -33.93 1.70 4.64
C PHE A 279 -34.08 0.63 5.72
N GLN A 280 -35.15 0.74 6.52
CA GLN A 280 -35.48 -0.24 7.55
C GLN A 280 -36.99 -0.49 7.56
N ALA A 281 -37.37 -1.75 7.61
CA ALA A 281 -38.75 -2.18 7.79
C ALA A 281 -38.83 -3.26 8.87
N LYS A 282 -39.83 -3.16 9.75
CA LYS A 282 -40.10 -4.16 10.80
C LYS A 282 -41.29 -5.01 10.40
N GLU A 283 -41.21 -6.31 10.67
CA GLU A 283 -42.27 -7.28 10.38
C GLU A 283 -42.82 -7.14 8.94
N ALA A 284 -41.94 -6.83 7.97
CA ALA A 284 -42.35 -6.61 6.59
C ALA A 284 -42.69 -7.93 5.92
N LYS A 285 -43.77 -7.95 5.12
CA LYS A 285 -44.17 -9.13 4.35
C LYS A 285 -43.33 -9.19 3.07
N LEU A 286 -42.38 -10.11 3.02
CA LEU A 286 -41.52 -10.32 1.86
C LEU A 286 -42.08 -11.45 0.99
N PHE A 287 -41.95 -11.31 -0.33
CA PHE A 287 -42.14 -12.41 -1.27
C PHE A 287 -40.77 -12.91 -1.74
N ILE A 288 -40.43 -14.14 -1.34
CA ILE A 288 -39.15 -14.77 -1.64
C ILE A 288 -39.35 -15.77 -2.78
N ASP A 289 -38.53 -15.67 -3.83
CA ASP A 289 -38.51 -16.58 -4.97
C ASP A 289 -37.21 -17.39 -4.97
N LEU A 290 -37.25 -18.59 -4.38
CA LEU A 290 -36.12 -19.52 -4.38
C LEU A 290 -36.28 -20.52 -5.53
N PRO A 291 -35.18 -21.07 -6.07
CA PRO A 291 -35.26 -22.15 -7.05
C PRO A 291 -36.04 -23.36 -6.50
N GLY A 292 -37.29 -23.52 -6.94
CA GLY A 292 -38.19 -24.61 -6.54
C GLY A 292 -39.15 -24.32 -5.39
N GLU A 293 -39.07 -23.16 -4.75
CA GLU A 293 -40.01 -22.78 -3.67
C GLU A 293 -40.26 -21.27 -3.65
N LYS A 294 -41.53 -20.88 -3.81
CA LYS A 294 -41.97 -19.49 -3.61
C LYS A 294 -42.75 -19.39 -2.33
N LYS A 295 -42.41 -18.43 -1.47
CA LYS A 295 -43.09 -18.27 -0.18
C LYS A 295 -43.14 -16.82 0.28
N HIS A 296 -44.13 -16.54 1.11
CA HIS A 296 -44.17 -15.30 1.87
C HIS A 296 -43.59 -15.52 3.26
N ILE A 297 -42.76 -14.59 3.71
CA ILE A 297 -42.22 -14.54 5.06
C ILE A 297 -42.46 -13.16 5.67
N TYR A 298 -42.49 -13.08 6.99
CA TYR A 298 -42.36 -11.82 7.71
C TYR A 298 -40.92 -11.65 8.17
N ALA A 299 -40.30 -10.50 7.87
CA ALA A 299 -38.92 -10.24 8.22
C ALA A 299 -38.68 -8.79 8.66
N ASN A 300 -37.75 -8.61 9.60
CA ASN A 300 -37.13 -7.32 9.80
C ASN A 300 -36.02 -7.17 8.74
N LEU A 301 -36.15 -6.16 7.90
CA LEU A 301 -35.24 -5.90 6.79
C LEU A 301 -34.51 -4.57 7.01
N SER A 302 -33.19 -4.59 6.83
CA SER A 302 -32.37 -3.38 6.78
C SER A 302 -31.50 -3.39 5.53
N LEU A 303 -31.50 -2.27 4.80
CA LEU A 303 -30.60 -2.00 3.68
C LEU A 303 -29.74 -0.79 4.05
N GLN A 304 -28.42 -0.95 4.02
CA GLN A 304 -27.46 0.08 4.38
C GLN A 304 -26.46 0.28 3.24
N PRO A 305 -26.35 1.49 2.66
CA PRO A 305 -25.30 1.77 1.70
C PRO A 305 -23.93 1.78 2.41
N VAL A 306 -22.94 1.10 1.83
CA VAL A 306 -21.58 0.96 2.36
C VAL A 306 -20.58 1.38 1.28
N GLY A 307 -19.67 2.27 1.64
CA GLY A 307 -18.60 2.77 0.78
C GLY A 307 -17.55 3.52 1.58
N ARG A 308 -16.64 4.20 0.88
CA ARG A 308 -15.63 5.04 1.53
C ARG A 308 -16.28 6.27 2.16
N MET A 309 -15.79 6.68 3.34
CA MET A 309 -16.28 7.90 3.99
C MET A 309 -16.08 9.12 3.07
N GLY A 310 -17.19 9.71 2.62
CA GLY A 310 -17.19 10.92 1.79
C GLY A 310 -17.41 10.69 0.29
N ASP A 311 -17.43 9.43 -0.17
CA ASP A 311 -17.71 9.07 -1.58
C ASP A 311 -19.12 8.49 -1.75
N GLU A 312 -19.55 8.32 -3.01
CA GLU A 312 -20.74 7.52 -3.32
C GLU A 312 -20.56 6.08 -2.80
N PRO A 313 -21.60 5.45 -2.25
CA PRO A 313 -21.49 4.09 -1.75
C PRO A 313 -21.17 3.12 -2.89
N ASP A 314 -20.26 2.17 -2.66
CA ASP A 314 -19.90 1.15 -3.66
C ASP A 314 -20.80 -0.09 -3.56
N ASN A 315 -21.36 -0.34 -2.38
CA ASN A 315 -22.07 -1.56 -2.03
C ASN A 315 -23.32 -1.27 -1.17
N ILE A 316 -24.17 -2.28 -1.03
CA ILE A 316 -25.29 -2.28 -0.08
C ILE A 316 -25.15 -3.50 0.81
N MET A 317 -25.08 -3.25 2.11
CA MET A 317 -25.18 -4.28 3.13
C MET A 317 -26.66 -4.48 3.46
N PHE A 318 -27.12 -5.72 3.40
CA PHE A 318 -28.50 -6.07 3.73
C PHE A 318 -28.55 -7.08 4.87
N ILE A 319 -29.53 -6.91 5.74
CA ILE A 319 -29.76 -7.76 6.90
C ILE A 319 -31.21 -8.21 6.85
N ILE A 320 -31.43 -9.52 6.97
CA ILE A 320 -32.77 -10.13 6.95
C ILE A 320 -32.91 -10.96 8.22
N ASP A 321 -33.81 -10.56 9.10
CA ASP A 321 -34.16 -11.32 10.29
C ASP A 321 -35.57 -11.90 10.11
N ASN A 322 -35.66 -13.22 9.93
CA ASN A 322 -36.92 -13.90 9.69
C ASN A 322 -37.71 -14.00 11.01
N VAL A 323 -38.80 -13.26 11.09
CA VAL A 323 -39.69 -13.20 12.25
C VAL A 323 -41.06 -13.84 11.99
N THR A 324 -41.14 -14.72 11.00
CA THR A 324 -42.42 -15.33 10.56
C THR A 324 -43.09 -16.10 11.69
N GLU A 325 -42.35 -16.95 12.40
CA GLU A 325 -42.87 -17.73 13.52
C GLU A 325 -43.39 -16.83 14.64
N GLN A 326 -42.62 -15.81 15.01
CA GLN A 326 -42.97 -14.85 16.06
C GLN A 326 -44.23 -14.05 15.71
N VAL A 327 -44.37 -13.62 14.45
CA VAL A 327 -45.57 -12.91 13.98
C VAL A 327 -46.78 -13.84 14.01
N PHE A 328 -46.64 -15.09 13.56
CA PHE A 328 -47.74 -16.06 13.62
C PHE A 328 -48.11 -16.43 15.05
N GLU A 329 -47.16 -16.67 15.95
CA GLU A 329 -47.41 -16.94 17.36
C GLU A 329 -48.16 -15.77 18.03
N LYS A 330 -47.74 -14.54 17.73
CA LYS A 330 -48.41 -13.33 18.20
C LYS A 330 -49.84 -13.25 17.67
N GLN A 331 -50.07 -13.50 16.38
CA GLN A 331 -51.41 -13.51 15.78
C GLN A 331 -52.30 -14.61 16.38
N VAL A 332 -51.76 -15.82 16.57
CA VAL A 332 -52.48 -16.93 17.22
C VAL A 332 -52.86 -16.57 18.65
N MET A 333 -51.96 -15.93 19.40
CA MET A 333 -52.24 -15.44 20.75
C MET A 333 -53.32 -14.35 20.76
N GLU A 334 -53.24 -13.39 19.85
CA GLU A 334 -54.23 -12.33 19.70
C GLU A 334 -55.62 -12.90 19.37
N GLU A 335 -55.69 -13.85 18.44
CA GLU A 335 -56.95 -14.51 18.06
C GLU A 335 -57.51 -15.37 19.19
N ALA A 336 -56.66 -16.13 19.90
CA ALA A 336 -57.07 -16.89 21.08
C ALA A 336 -57.62 -15.96 22.18
N ASN A 337 -57.00 -14.81 22.40
CA ASN A 337 -57.49 -13.82 23.34
C ASN A 337 -58.84 -13.23 22.91
N ASN A 338 -59.03 -12.91 21.62
CA ASN A 338 -60.30 -12.46 21.07
C ASN A 338 -61.42 -13.51 21.26
N VAL A 339 -61.11 -14.79 21.02
CA VAL A 339 -62.05 -15.89 21.26
C VAL A 339 -62.43 -15.99 22.74
N LEU A 340 -61.47 -15.86 23.66
CA LEU A 340 -61.75 -15.86 25.10
C LEU A 340 -62.62 -14.68 25.52
N ILE A 341 -62.34 -13.48 24.99
CA ILE A 341 -63.15 -12.29 25.23
C ILE A 341 -64.60 -12.55 24.78
N ASN A 342 -64.80 -13.03 23.55
CA ASN A 342 -66.13 -13.33 23.02
C ASN A 342 -66.84 -14.42 23.85
N ALA A 343 -66.14 -15.48 24.26
CA ALA A 343 -66.72 -16.54 25.10
C ALA A 343 -67.15 -16.03 26.49
N ILE A 344 -66.46 -15.03 27.04
CA ILE A 344 -66.86 -14.39 28.31
C ILE A 344 -68.14 -13.56 28.10
N GLU A 345 -68.28 -12.87 26.97
CA GLU A 345 -69.49 -12.08 26.67
C GLU A 345 -70.76 -12.94 26.61
N ASP A 346 -70.65 -14.19 26.18
CA ASP A 346 -71.76 -15.16 26.12
C ASP A 346 -72.17 -15.74 27.51
N THR A 347 -71.39 -15.52 28.57
CA THR A 347 -71.62 -16.14 29.89
C THR A 347 -72.38 -15.26 30.91
N ASP A 348 -72.97 -14.15 30.46
CA ASP A 348 -73.57 -13.10 31.34
C ASP A 348 -72.60 -12.61 32.43
N MET A 349 -71.29 -12.79 32.27
CA MET A 349 -70.26 -12.33 33.21
C MET A 349 -69.68 -10.98 32.80
N GLY A 350 -69.55 -10.11 33.79
CA GLY A 350 -68.72 -8.91 33.67
C GLY A 350 -67.25 -9.27 33.85
N TYR A 351 -66.36 -8.74 33.02
CA TYR A 351 -64.92 -8.79 33.28
C TYR A 351 -64.36 -7.38 33.42
N THR A 352 -63.26 -7.28 34.16
CA THR A 352 -62.49 -6.06 34.31
C THR A 352 -61.00 -6.34 34.35
N ILE A 353 -60.20 -5.42 33.82
CA ILE A 353 -58.75 -5.39 33.98
C ILE A 353 -58.42 -4.01 34.54
N VAL A 354 -57.86 -3.99 35.75
CA VAL A 354 -57.48 -2.75 36.43
C VAL A 354 -55.96 -2.69 36.54
N GLU A 355 -55.37 -1.62 36.06
CA GLU A 355 -53.95 -1.32 36.24
C GLU A 355 -53.75 -0.66 37.61
N PHE A 356 -52.96 -1.26 38.50
CA PHE A 356 -52.79 -0.76 39.86
C PHE A 356 -52.05 0.58 39.93
N ALA A 357 -51.16 0.86 38.97
CA ALA A 357 -50.34 2.07 38.97
C ALA A 357 -51.15 3.33 38.62
N THR A 358 -52.08 3.20 37.67
CA THR A 358 -52.85 4.33 37.12
C THR A 358 -54.29 4.36 37.64
N GLY A 359 -54.82 3.22 38.11
CA GLY A 359 -56.24 3.05 38.41
C GLY A 359 -57.11 2.88 37.16
N ASN A 360 -56.51 2.82 35.96
CA ASN A 360 -57.25 2.65 34.72
C ASN A 360 -57.92 1.28 34.69
N MET A 361 -59.22 1.30 34.38
CA MET A 361 -60.05 0.11 34.32
C MET A 361 -60.59 -0.09 32.90
N ASN A 362 -60.25 -1.23 32.31
CA ASN A 362 -60.95 -1.74 31.12
C ASN A 362 -62.01 -2.74 31.58
N ALA A 363 -63.20 -2.69 30.99
CA ALA A 363 -64.35 -3.50 31.39
C ALA A 363 -65.30 -3.74 30.21
N ASN A 364 -65.89 -4.93 30.13
CA ASN A 364 -66.95 -5.17 29.14
C ASN A 364 -68.28 -4.49 29.52
N ALA A 365 -69.18 -4.40 28.55
CA ALA A 365 -70.52 -3.85 28.74
C ALA A 365 -71.29 -4.55 29.89
N ARG A 366 -71.11 -5.86 30.03
CA ARG A 366 -71.78 -6.66 31.05
C ARG A 366 -71.36 -6.26 32.47
N LEU A 367 -70.08 -5.95 32.70
CA LEU A 367 -69.63 -5.47 34.01
C LEU A 367 -70.40 -4.21 34.41
N LYS A 368 -70.52 -3.23 33.49
CA LYS A 368 -71.24 -1.97 33.76
C LYS A 368 -72.72 -2.22 34.07
N GLN A 369 -73.37 -3.09 33.29
CA GLN A 369 -74.75 -3.49 33.53
C GLN A 369 -74.95 -4.17 34.88
N ASN A 370 -73.97 -4.95 35.37
CA ASN A 370 -74.03 -5.57 36.69
C ASN A 370 -74.08 -4.54 37.84
N TYR A 371 -73.61 -3.30 37.60
CA TYR A 371 -73.71 -2.17 38.53
C TYR A 371 -74.82 -1.18 38.17
N GLY A 372 -75.66 -1.48 37.17
CA GLY A 372 -76.80 -0.64 36.78
C GLY A 372 -76.48 0.49 35.79
N TYR A 373 -75.30 0.47 35.16
CA TYR A 373 -74.86 1.49 34.19
C TYR A 373 -75.11 1.06 32.74
N ALA A 374 -75.29 2.03 31.84
CA ALA A 374 -75.43 1.74 30.41
C ALA A 374 -74.07 1.30 29.80
N PRO A 375 -74.07 0.46 28.73
CA PRO A 375 -72.83 -0.05 28.12
C PRO A 375 -71.79 1.00 27.74
N PHE A 376 -72.24 2.17 27.28
CA PHE A 376 -71.40 3.28 26.84
C PHE A 376 -71.17 4.35 27.91
N GLU A 377 -71.75 4.19 29.11
CA GLU A 377 -71.56 5.13 30.21
C GLU A 377 -70.13 5.00 30.78
N PRO A 378 -69.47 6.10 31.15
CA PRO A 378 -68.20 6.04 31.88
C PRO A 378 -68.37 5.29 33.20
N PHE A 379 -67.50 4.32 33.44
CA PHE A 379 -67.50 3.52 34.67
C PHE A 379 -66.05 3.08 34.94
N ASN A 380 -65.46 3.61 36.00
CA ASN A 380 -64.06 3.37 36.38
C ASN A 380 -63.95 2.57 37.69
N TYR A 381 -62.71 2.33 38.15
CA TYR A 381 -62.46 1.53 39.34
C TYR A 381 -62.98 2.16 40.64
N ASP A 382 -62.96 3.48 40.74
CA ASP A 382 -63.50 4.20 41.90
C ASP A 382 -65.04 4.14 41.93
N ASP A 383 -65.70 4.25 40.77
CA ASP A 383 -67.15 4.10 40.63
C ASP A 383 -67.61 2.72 41.09
N LEU A 384 -66.84 1.68 40.75
CA LEU A 384 -67.08 0.30 41.17
C LEU A 384 -67.11 0.16 42.70
N PHE A 385 -66.15 0.78 43.41
CA PHE A 385 -66.15 0.80 44.87
C PHE A 385 -67.24 1.71 45.45
N ALA A 386 -67.56 2.81 44.78
CA ALA A 386 -68.62 3.73 45.20
C ALA A 386 -70.01 3.05 45.14
N ALA A 387 -70.24 2.20 44.14
CA ALA A 387 -71.48 1.43 44.01
C ALA A 387 -71.64 0.35 45.10
N MET A 388 -70.55 -0.19 45.66
CA MET A 388 -70.61 -1.11 46.79
C MET A 388 -71.17 -0.44 48.05
N LEU A 389 -72.02 -1.13 48.80
CA LEU A 389 -72.50 -0.64 50.09
C LEU A 389 -71.33 -0.42 51.08
N PRO A 390 -71.38 0.62 51.93
CA PRO A 390 -70.23 1.02 52.76
C PRO A 390 -69.64 -0.08 53.64
N GLU A 391 -70.48 -0.99 54.15
CA GLU A 391 -70.08 -2.10 55.01
C GLU A 391 -69.17 -3.13 54.33
N TYR A 392 -69.20 -3.25 52.99
CA TYR A 392 -68.38 -4.22 52.25
C TYR A 392 -67.05 -3.65 51.75
N ARG A 393 -66.92 -2.31 51.60
CA ARG A 393 -65.78 -1.68 50.93
C ARG A 393 -64.44 -2.00 51.58
N SER A 394 -64.35 -1.85 52.90
CA SER A 394 -63.10 -2.09 53.66
C SER A 394 -62.70 -3.56 53.63
N ALA A 395 -63.67 -4.47 53.75
CA ALA A 395 -63.42 -5.91 53.71
C ALA A 395 -62.91 -6.37 52.33
N ILE A 396 -63.48 -5.82 51.25
CA ILE A 396 -63.04 -6.14 49.88
C ILE A 396 -61.65 -5.60 49.59
N LYS A 397 -61.34 -4.36 49.98
CA LYS A 397 -59.99 -3.79 49.82
C LYS A 397 -58.93 -4.66 50.53
N ALA A 398 -59.19 -5.03 51.78
CA ALA A 398 -58.30 -5.92 52.53
C ALA A 398 -58.17 -7.32 51.89
N ALA A 399 -59.26 -7.86 51.32
CA ALA A 399 -59.22 -9.13 50.61
C ALA A 399 -58.38 -9.06 49.32
N VAL A 400 -58.48 -7.97 48.56
CA VAL A 400 -57.66 -7.73 47.36
C VAL A 400 -56.18 -7.56 47.73
N GLU A 401 -55.87 -6.77 48.77
CA GLU A 401 -54.49 -6.63 49.28
C GLU A 401 -53.90 -7.96 49.73
N LYS A 402 -54.69 -8.77 50.46
CA LYS A 402 -54.27 -10.12 50.88
C LYS A 402 -54.02 -11.03 49.67
N ALA A 403 -54.85 -10.95 48.64
CA ALA A 403 -54.66 -11.71 47.41
C ALA A 403 -53.39 -11.28 46.66
N ILE A 404 -53.06 -9.99 46.65
CA ILE A 404 -51.81 -9.46 46.07
C ILE A 404 -50.59 -9.99 46.82
N VAL A 405 -50.61 -9.97 48.15
CA VAL A 405 -49.49 -10.46 48.98
C VAL A 405 -49.32 -11.97 48.83
N ASN A 406 -50.43 -12.71 48.87
CA ASN A 406 -50.40 -14.18 48.86
C ASN A 406 -50.35 -14.80 47.46
N ARG A 407 -50.38 -13.99 46.40
CA ARG A 407 -50.47 -14.42 44.99
C ARG A 407 -51.62 -15.40 44.75
N SER A 408 -52.75 -15.14 45.41
CA SER A 408 -53.95 -15.99 45.36
C SER A 408 -55.09 -15.29 44.62
N ILE A 409 -56.15 -16.03 44.32
CA ILE A 409 -57.39 -15.48 43.77
C ILE A 409 -58.23 -14.94 44.95
N TYR A 410 -58.76 -13.73 44.83
CA TYR A 410 -59.80 -13.24 45.74
C TYR A 410 -61.17 -13.68 45.21
N GLN A 411 -62.06 -14.06 46.11
CA GLN A 411 -63.47 -14.31 45.81
C GLN A 411 -64.30 -13.71 46.94
N SER A 412 -65.33 -12.94 46.60
CA SER A 412 -66.24 -12.35 47.59
C SER A 412 -67.64 -12.14 47.01
N GLU A 413 -68.62 -12.07 47.89
CA GLU A 413 -69.98 -11.69 47.57
C GLU A 413 -70.36 -10.44 48.35
N TYR A 414 -70.89 -9.46 47.67
CA TYR A 414 -71.20 -8.15 48.25
C TYR A 414 -72.40 -7.52 47.58
N GLN A 415 -72.99 -6.55 48.27
CA GLN A 415 -74.13 -5.81 47.76
C GLN A 415 -73.69 -4.49 47.14
N VAL A 416 -74.32 -4.18 46.01
CA VAL A 416 -74.14 -2.91 45.30
C VAL A 416 -75.48 -2.19 45.21
N ARG A 417 -75.42 -0.87 45.22
CA ARG A 417 -76.58 0.00 44.98
C ARG A 417 -76.50 0.52 43.55
N TRP A 418 -77.52 0.23 42.76
CA TRP A 418 -77.66 0.79 41.42
C TRP A 418 -78.05 2.27 41.46
N PRO A 419 -77.86 3.03 40.37
CA PRO A 419 -78.27 4.43 40.29
C PRO A 419 -79.76 4.67 40.57
N ASP A 420 -80.63 3.68 40.32
CA ASP A 420 -82.07 3.73 40.61
C ASP A 420 -82.41 3.51 42.11
N GLY A 421 -81.40 3.23 42.94
CA GLY A 421 -81.53 3.01 44.37
C GLY A 421 -81.76 1.55 44.80
N SER A 422 -82.00 0.64 43.85
CA SER A 422 -82.15 -0.79 44.11
C SER A 422 -80.84 -1.45 44.54
N VAL A 423 -80.93 -2.57 45.28
CA VAL A 423 -79.77 -3.27 45.84
C VAL A 423 -79.68 -4.67 45.25
N HIS A 424 -78.49 -5.00 44.73
CA HIS A 424 -78.23 -6.27 44.04
C HIS A 424 -77.02 -6.97 44.64
N TRP A 425 -77.05 -8.30 44.68
CA TRP A 425 -75.91 -9.10 45.08
C TRP A 425 -74.99 -9.36 43.89
N ILE A 426 -73.70 -9.09 44.06
CA ILE A 426 -72.65 -9.43 43.12
C ILE A 426 -71.76 -10.51 43.74
N ARG A 427 -71.45 -11.54 42.96
CA ARG A 427 -70.30 -12.41 43.21
C ARG A 427 -69.13 -11.95 42.35
N GLY A 428 -68.04 -11.56 42.99
CA GLY A 428 -66.82 -11.07 42.34
C GLY A 428 -65.63 -11.97 42.60
N TYR A 429 -64.78 -12.09 41.59
CA TYR A 429 -63.50 -12.78 41.62
C TYR A 429 -62.44 -11.83 41.12
N GLY A 430 -61.20 -12.00 41.56
CA GLY A 430 -60.09 -11.39 40.84
C GLY A 430 -58.74 -11.98 41.17
N LYS A 431 -57.88 -11.95 40.15
CA LYS A 431 -56.55 -12.53 40.15
C LYS A 431 -55.53 -11.43 39.85
N PRO A 432 -54.65 -11.10 40.82
CA PRO A 432 -53.53 -10.20 40.57
C PRO A 432 -52.54 -10.80 39.56
N ILE A 433 -52.03 -9.95 38.67
CA ILE A 433 -50.98 -10.23 37.70
C ILE A 433 -49.75 -9.39 38.09
N TYR A 434 -48.56 -9.98 37.92
CA TYR A 434 -47.30 -9.40 38.38
C TYR A 434 -46.40 -9.11 37.18
N ASP A 435 -45.63 -8.03 37.26
CA ASP A 435 -44.60 -7.70 36.27
C ASP A 435 -43.34 -8.58 36.44
N ALA A 436 -42.35 -8.37 35.55
CA ALA A 436 -41.08 -9.09 35.57
C ALA A 436 -40.28 -8.92 36.89
N ASN A 437 -40.54 -7.85 37.65
CA ASN A 437 -39.90 -7.57 38.94
C ASN A 437 -40.69 -8.16 40.12
N GLY A 438 -41.79 -8.88 39.84
CA GLY A 438 -42.64 -9.50 40.84
C GLY A 438 -43.58 -8.52 41.57
N LYS A 439 -43.70 -7.27 41.09
CA LYS A 439 -44.66 -6.30 41.61
C LYS A 439 -46.01 -6.49 40.94
N ALA A 440 -47.10 -6.39 41.69
CA ALA A 440 -48.44 -6.48 41.11
C ALA A 440 -48.67 -5.31 40.14
N SER A 441 -48.94 -5.64 38.88
CA SER A 441 -49.14 -4.69 37.79
C SER A 441 -50.63 -4.47 37.50
N HIS A 442 -51.40 -5.56 37.43
CA HIS A 442 -52.82 -5.53 37.10
C HIS A 442 -53.62 -6.48 38.00
N ILE A 443 -54.94 -6.32 38.01
CA ILE A 443 -55.87 -7.33 38.49
C ILE A 443 -56.92 -7.62 37.43
N ILE A 444 -57.09 -8.89 37.10
CA ILE A 444 -58.16 -9.36 36.21
C ILE A 444 -59.31 -9.80 37.11
N GLY A 445 -60.46 -9.12 37.01
CA GLY A 445 -61.66 -9.38 37.79
C GLY A 445 -62.80 -9.93 36.95
N PHE A 446 -63.62 -10.78 37.55
CA PHE A 446 -64.88 -11.26 36.97
C PHE A 446 -66.00 -11.04 37.96
N ASN A 447 -67.18 -10.66 37.50
CA ASN A 447 -68.34 -10.55 38.36
C ASN A 447 -69.64 -10.99 37.67
N LYS A 448 -70.64 -11.32 38.47
CA LYS A 448 -72.01 -11.52 38.02
C LYS A 448 -72.99 -11.19 39.12
N ILE A 449 -74.20 -10.80 38.73
CA ILE A 449 -75.32 -10.71 39.65
C ILE A 449 -75.71 -12.13 40.10
N ILE A 450 -76.01 -12.28 41.38
CA ILE A 450 -76.53 -13.53 41.94
C ILE A 450 -77.83 -13.27 42.70
N SER A 451 -78.68 -14.29 42.80
CA SER A 451 -79.84 -14.28 43.70
C SER A 451 -79.46 -14.95 45.01
N LYS A 452 -79.93 -14.41 46.14
CA LYS A 452 -79.74 -14.97 47.48
C LYS A 452 -81.05 -15.10 48.21
#